data_AF-A0A414RIC4-F1
#
_entry.id   AF-A0A414RIC4-F1
#
_cell.length_a   1.000
_cell.length_b   1.000
_cell.length_c   1.000
_cell.angle_alpha   90.00
_cell.angle_beta   90.00
_cell.angle_gamma   90.00
#
_symmetry.space_group_name_H-M   'P 1'
#
loop_
_entity.id
_entity.type
_entity.pdbx_description
1 polymer ?
#
loop_
_entity_poly.entity_id
_entity_poly.type
_entity_poly.pdbx_seq_one_letter_code
_entity_poly.pdbx_strand_id
1 'polypeptide(L)' 'MHFEKDDIPPGFGMMLGQDVNAMKCFSGMTDIEKEDVIKQAQAAKSNDDIAQIIECRLR' A
#
# COMPACT_ATOMS: atom_id res chain seq x y z
N MET A 1 3.22 8.49 13.01
CA MET A 1 1.78 8.18 13.13
C MET A 1 1.61 6.72 13.58
N HIS A 2 0.50 6.33 14.23
CA HIS A 2 0.22 4.93 14.55
C HIS A 2 -0.67 4.38 13.44
N PHE A 3 -0.18 3.40 12.67
CA PHE A 3 -1.01 2.69 11.70
C PHE A 3 -1.85 1.67 12.46
N GLU A 4 -3.16 1.87 12.54
CA GLU A 4 -4.04 0.86 13.12
C GLU A 4 -4.17 -0.30 12.11
N LYS A 5 -4.33 -1.53 12.60
CA LYS A 5 -4.47 -2.71 11.74
C LYS A 5 -5.71 -2.60 10.82
N ASP A 6 -6.70 -1.84 11.24
CA ASP A 6 -7.92 -1.56 10.51
C ASP A 6 -7.71 -0.59 9.33
N ASP A 7 -6.59 0.14 9.29
CA ASP A 7 -6.29 1.02 8.18
C ASP A 7 -5.79 0.27 6.95
N ILE A 8 -5.20 -0.91 7.12
CA ILE A 8 -4.61 -1.65 5.99
C ILE A 8 -5.71 -2.45 5.28
N PRO A 9 -5.96 -2.16 3.99
CA PRO A 9 -7.00 -2.85 3.25
C PRO A 9 -6.66 -4.33 3.07
N PRO A 10 -7.67 -5.22 3.08
CA PRO A 10 -7.46 -6.64 2.85
C PRO A 10 -6.71 -6.88 1.53
N GLY A 11 -5.67 -7.71 1.57
CA GLY A 11 -4.87 -8.03 0.38
C GLY A 11 -3.73 -7.04 0.08
N PHE A 12 -3.74 -5.81 0.61
CA PHE A 12 -2.63 -4.85 0.39
C PHE A 12 -1.29 -5.39 0.88
N GLY A 13 -1.24 -5.88 2.13
CA GLY A 13 -0.02 -6.46 2.69
C GLY A 13 0.46 -7.70 1.93
N MET A 14 -0.46 -8.48 1.35
CA MET A 14 -0.11 -9.64 0.52
C MET A 14 0.51 -9.20 -0.81
N MET A 15 -0.11 -8.24 -1.51
CA MET A 15 0.39 -7.73 -2.80
C MET A 15 1.70 -6.97 -2.64
N LEU A 16 1.82 -6.14 -1.62
CA LEU A 16 3.08 -5.47 -1.27
C LEU A 16 4.16 -6.51 -0.92
N GLY A 17 3.77 -7.62 -0.29
CA GLY A 17 4.61 -8.76 0.02
C GLY A 17 5.19 -9.48 -1.19
N GLN A 18 4.51 -9.41 -2.34
CA GLN A 18 4.90 -10.09 -3.57
C GLN A 18 5.96 -9.33 -4.38
N ASP A 19 6.09 -8.01 -4.18
CA ASP A 19 7.06 -7.17 -4.88
C ASP A 19 8.07 -6.55 -3.91
N VAL A 20 9.30 -7.08 -3.94
CA VAL A 20 10.40 -6.62 -3.08
C VAL A 20 10.79 -5.16 -3.35
N ASN A 21 10.66 -4.69 -4.59
CA ASN A 21 10.96 -3.29 -4.91
C ASN A 21 9.89 -2.38 -4.34
N ALA A 22 8.62 -2.74 -4.51
CA ALA A 22 7.50 -2.03 -3.90
C ALA A 22 7.63 -1.99 -2.38
N MET A 23 7.99 -3.11 -1.76
CA MET A 23 8.19 -3.18 -0.31
C MET A 23 9.34 -2.29 0.16
N LYS A 24 10.46 -2.21 -0.57
CA LYS A 24 11.56 -1.30 -0.26
C LYS A 24 11.16 0.17 -0.43
N CYS A 25 10.44 0.49 -1.50
CA CYS A 25 9.95 1.83 -1.76
C CYS A 25 8.99 2.27 -0.65
N PHE A 26 8.01 1.43 -0.33
CA PHE A 26 7.08 1.64 0.77
C PHE A 26 7.81 1.76 2.10
N SER A 27 8.83 0.96 2.38
CA SER A 27 9.61 1.06 3.63
C SER A 27 10.36 2.38 3.77
N GLY A 28 10.88 2.91 2.65
CA GLY A 28 11.62 4.17 2.59
C GLY A 28 10.75 5.43 2.59
N MET A 29 9.45 5.30 2.34
CA MET A 29 8.50 6.41 2.38
C MET A 29 8.31 6.99 3.77
N THR A 30 7.99 8.28 3.82
CA THR A 30 7.57 8.96 5.05
C THR A 30 6.21 8.42 5.55
N ASP A 31 5.90 8.64 6.83
CA ASP A 31 4.60 8.24 7.39
C ASP A 31 3.41 8.83 6.60
N ILE A 32 3.55 10.07 6.11
CA ILE A 32 2.51 10.76 5.33
C ILE A 32 2.29 10.06 3.98
N GLU A 33 3.37 9.68 3.29
CA GLU A 33 3.28 8.98 2.00
C GLU A 33 2.71 7.58 2.16
N LYS A 34 3.11 6.86 3.21
CA LYS A 34 2.55 5.55 3.54
C LYS A 34 1.05 5.65 3.80
N GLU A 35 0.63 6.66 4.55
CA GLU A 35 -0.78 6.91 4.85
C GLU A 35 -1.58 7.25 3.57
N ASP A 36 -1.03 8.05 2.66
CA ASP A 36 -1.64 8.34 1.36
C ASP A 36 -1.84 7.08 0.51
N VAL A 37 -0.82 6.23 0.41
CA VAL A 37 -0.89 4.96 -0.34
C VAL A 37 -1.92 4.02 0.29
N ILE A 38 -1.94 3.90 1.61
CA ILE A 38 -2.91 3.08 2.33
C ILE A 38 -4.34 3.58 2.12
N LYS A 39 -4.58 4.90 2.23
CA LYS A 39 -5.90 5.51 1.98
C LYS A 39 -6.39 5.29 0.56
N GLN A 40 -5.49 5.40 -0.43
CA GLN A 40 -5.83 5.07 -1.82
C GLN A 40 -6.20 3.59 -1.96
N ALA A 41 -5.42 2.69 -1.35
CA ALA A 41 -5.71 1.27 -1.36
C ALA A 41 -7.00 0.93 -0.59
N GLN A 42 -7.40 1.72 0.41
CA GLN A 42 -8.68 1.56 1.12
C GLN A 42 -9.86 1.99 0.27
N ALA A 43 -9.69 3.03 -0.54
CA ALA A 43 -10.69 3.50 -1.49
C ALA A 43 -10.85 2.58 -2.71
N ALA A 44 -9.89 1.68 -2.92
CA ALA A 44 -9.93 0.67 -3.97
C ALA A 44 -11.08 -0.31 -3.77
N LYS A 45 -11.76 -0.70 -4.85
CA LYS A 45 -12.94 -1.57 -4.78
C LYS A 45 -12.62 -3.03 -5.07
N SER A 46 -11.42 -3.29 -5.61
CA SER A 46 -10.97 -4.60 -6.04
C SER A 46 -9.48 -4.82 -5.76
N ASN A 47 -9.05 -6.08 -5.72
CA ASN A 47 -7.64 -6.41 -5.57
C ASN A 47 -6.80 -5.89 -6.76
N ASP A 48 -7.35 -5.88 -7.98
CA ASP A 48 -6.68 -5.29 -9.15
C ASP A 48 -6.41 -3.79 -8.99
N ASP A 49 -7.34 -3.03 -8.40
CA ASP A 49 -7.14 -1.61 -8.11
C ASP A 49 -5.99 -1.42 -7.12
N ILE A 50 -5.92 -2.26 -6.09
CA ILE A 50 -4.83 -2.25 -5.10
C ILE A 50 -3.49 -2.60 -5.77
N ALA A 51 -3.46 -3.59 -6.65
CA ALA A 51 -2.27 -3.96 -7.40
C ALA A 51 -1.79 -2.80 -8.30
N GLN A 52 -2.70 -2.09 -8.96
CA GLN A 52 -2.36 -0.89 -9.73
C GLN A 52 -1.81 0.24 -8.86
N ILE A 53 -2.35 0.45 -7.66
CA ILE A 53 -1.83 1.48 -6.74
C ILE A 53 -0.39 1.15 -6.33
N ILE A 54 -0.12 -0.13 -6.01
CA ILE A 54 1.22 -0.60 -5.68
C ILE A 54 2.16 -0.41 -6.88
N GLU A 55 1.72 -0.77 -8.08
CA GLU A 55 2.51 -0.60 -9.29
C GLU A 55 2.78 0.88 -9.63
N CYS A 56 1.78 1.76 -9.50
CA CYS A 56 1.92 3.18 -9.84
C CYS A 56 2.68 4.00 -8.78
N ARG A 57 2.61 3.61 -7.50
CA ARG A 57 3.16 4.43 -6.39
C ARG A 57 4.48 3.89 -5.84
N LEU A 58 4.72 2.58 -5.96
CA LEU A 58 5.81 1.90 -5.25
C LEU A 58 6.85 1.27 -6.20
N ARG A 59 6.60 1.26 -7.50
CA ARG A 59 7.50 0.70 -8.53
C ARG A 59 8.08 1.80 -9.43
#